data_AF-A0A3M3ES79-F1
#
_entry.id   AF-A0A3M3ES79-F1
#
_cell.length_a   1.000
_cell.length_b   1.000
_cell.length_c   1.000
_cell.angle_alpha   90.00
_cell.angle_beta   90.00
_cell.angle_gamma   90.00
#
_symmetry.space_group_name_H-M   'P 1'
#
loop_
_entity.id
_entity.type
_entity.pdbx_description
1 polymer ?
#
loop_
_entity_poly.entity_id
_entity_poly.type
_entity_poly.pdbx_seq_one_letter_code
_entity_poly.pdbx_strand_id
1 'polypeptide(L)'
;MGSKCTASTVPSAANELLRKLAGKQIIKFVRYSWWDASEVSTHCGVEDDMAFSLTAGPLVIYFECDIVLGFSSDPSLNSVIIWDEAARIASQSSSSLESDSELFSISETGRFATAFWKDLIGDRVSGITILKRAQMNAKAQQRPSEVGLRFDVCGGKSFILSHGLHDDSDDFTVLEVSQVKAVGLEEMSLS
;
A
#
# COMPACT_ATOMS: atom_id res chain seq x y z
N MET A 1 -28.51 -14.98 5.34
CA MET A 1 -27.10 -14.85 5.79
C MET A 1 -26.43 -13.93 4.80
N GLY A 2 -26.27 -12.64 5.17
CA GLY A 2 -25.78 -11.62 4.24
C GLY A 2 -24.29 -11.79 4.00
N SER A 3 -23.90 -11.94 2.73
CA SER A 3 -22.52 -11.82 2.28
C SER A 3 -21.99 -10.46 2.73
N LYS A 4 -21.13 -10.44 3.75
CA LYS A 4 -20.27 -9.28 4.02
C LYS A 4 -19.28 -9.23 2.87
N CYS A 5 -19.67 -8.51 1.81
CA CYS A 5 -18.72 -7.98 0.85
C CYS A 5 -17.69 -7.20 1.68
N THR A 6 -16.44 -7.65 1.74
CA THR A 6 -15.37 -6.97 2.47
C THR A 6 -14.99 -5.71 1.69
N ALA A 7 -15.83 -4.69 1.83
CA ALA A 7 -15.68 -3.39 1.20
C ALA A 7 -14.36 -2.77 1.64
N SER A 8 -13.62 -2.22 0.67
CA SER A 8 -12.46 -1.39 0.95
C SER A 8 -12.88 -0.09 1.62
N THR A 9 -11.98 0.48 2.41
CA THR A 9 -12.20 1.71 3.18
C THR A 9 -10.99 2.62 3.13
N VAL A 10 -11.17 3.91 3.35
CA VAL A 10 -10.06 4.87 3.47
C VAL A 10 -9.36 4.73 4.84
N PRO A 11 -8.07 5.10 4.97
CA PRO A 11 -7.30 4.96 6.20
C PRO A 11 -7.98 5.47 7.48
N SER A 12 -8.63 6.64 7.44
CA SER A 12 -9.32 7.21 8.61
C SER A 12 -10.51 6.37 9.07
N ALA A 13 -11.22 5.72 8.13
CA ALA A 13 -12.29 4.78 8.44
C ALA A 13 -11.75 3.42 8.92
N ALA A 14 -10.53 3.05 8.51
CA ALA A 14 -9.83 1.85 8.93
C ALA A 14 -8.99 2.03 10.22
N ASN A 15 -9.16 3.14 10.96
CA ASN A 15 -8.29 3.51 12.09
C ASN A 15 -8.18 2.39 13.16
N GLU A 16 -9.29 1.77 13.54
CA GLU A 16 -9.26 0.66 14.51
C GLU A 16 -8.46 -0.55 14.03
N LEU A 17 -8.48 -0.82 12.73
CA LEU A 17 -7.71 -1.89 12.11
C LEU A 17 -6.21 -1.54 12.07
N LEU A 18 -5.89 -0.31 11.63
CA LEU A 18 -4.53 0.19 11.54
C LEU A 18 -3.85 0.26 12.92
N ARG A 19 -4.54 0.72 13.96
CA ARG A 19 -4.01 0.75 15.32
C ARG A 19 -3.59 -0.61 15.85
N LYS A 20 -4.24 -1.70 15.42
CA LYS A 20 -3.87 -3.06 15.82
C LYS A 20 -2.53 -3.52 15.24
N LEU A 21 -2.02 -2.82 14.24
CA LEU A 21 -0.72 -3.11 13.64
C LEU A 21 0.44 -2.59 14.48
N ALA A 22 0.20 -1.66 15.41
CA ALA A 22 1.24 -1.17 16.30
C ALA A 22 1.87 -2.34 17.10
N GLY A 23 3.19 -2.44 17.02
CA GLY A 23 3.98 -3.52 17.59
C GLY A 23 3.94 -4.83 16.80
N LYS A 24 3.16 -4.97 15.72
CA LYS A 24 3.12 -6.20 14.90
C LYS A 24 4.32 -6.27 13.98
N GLN A 25 4.87 -7.46 13.85
CA GLN A 25 5.96 -7.74 12.93
C GLN A 25 5.43 -7.82 11.49
N ILE A 26 6.17 -7.26 10.54
CA ILE A 26 5.95 -7.45 9.11
C ILE A 26 6.57 -8.78 8.72
N ILE A 27 5.75 -9.69 8.17
CA ILE A 27 6.16 -11.05 7.81
C ILE A 27 6.53 -11.14 6.33
N LYS A 28 5.75 -10.48 5.48
CA LYS A 28 5.90 -10.55 4.02
C LYS A 28 5.19 -9.39 3.34
N PHE A 29 5.71 -8.96 2.20
CA PHE A 29 4.96 -8.16 1.25
C PHE A 29 4.69 -8.96 -0.03
N VAL A 30 3.55 -8.72 -0.67
CA VAL A 30 3.27 -9.22 -2.02
C VAL A 30 2.72 -8.08 -2.85
N ARG A 31 3.53 -7.58 -3.79
CA ARG A 31 3.10 -6.58 -4.76
C ARG A 31 2.48 -7.31 -5.95
N TYR A 32 1.35 -6.82 -6.46
CA TYR A 32 0.72 -7.36 -7.66
C TYR A 32 0.73 -6.34 -8.80
N SER A 33 0.98 -6.82 -10.02
CA SER A 33 1.14 -6.03 -11.23
C SER A 33 0.34 -6.66 -12.36
N TRP A 34 -0.13 -5.87 -13.32
CA TRP A 34 -0.75 -6.38 -14.56
C TRP A 34 0.27 -7.02 -15.51
N TRP A 35 1.55 -6.77 -15.29
CA TRP A 35 2.67 -7.31 -16.05
C TRP A 35 3.58 -8.12 -15.15
N ASP A 36 4.19 -9.17 -15.70
CA ASP A 36 5.28 -9.86 -15.02
C ASP A 36 6.41 -8.87 -14.70
N ALA A 37 7.12 -9.09 -13.59
CA ALA A 37 8.18 -8.18 -13.15
C ALA A 37 9.26 -7.94 -14.23
N SER A 38 9.53 -8.94 -15.08
CA SER A 38 10.47 -8.83 -16.19
C SER A 38 9.98 -7.98 -17.37
N GLU A 39 8.70 -7.65 -17.40
CA GLU A 39 8.06 -6.87 -18.48
C GLU A 39 7.71 -5.45 -18.02
N VAL A 40 7.70 -5.18 -16.70
CA VAL A 40 7.37 -3.86 -16.12
C VAL A 40 8.25 -2.75 -16.71
N SER A 41 9.55 -2.97 -16.86
CA SER A 41 10.43 -1.93 -17.39
C SER A 41 10.10 -1.54 -18.84
N THR A 42 9.68 -2.51 -19.64
CA THR A 42 9.28 -2.28 -21.04
C THR A 42 7.93 -1.57 -21.15
N HIS A 43 6.98 -1.91 -20.28
CA HIS A 43 5.61 -1.38 -20.36
C HIS A 43 5.38 -0.09 -19.58
N CYS A 44 6.10 0.09 -18.47
CA CYS A 44 5.88 1.18 -17.53
C CYS A 44 7.00 2.22 -17.54
N GLY A 45 8.13 1.95 -18.22
CA GLY A 45 9.29 2.87 -18.22
C GLY A 45 9.94 3.03 -16.84
N VAL A 46 9.85 1.98 -16.02
CA VAL A 46 10.41 1.92 -14.66
C VAL A 46 11.66 1.04 -14.69
N GLU A 47 12.72 1.41 -13.97
CA GLU A 47 13.91 0.56 -13.85
C GLU A 47 13.56 -0.77 -13.15
N ASP A 48 14.24 -1.86 -13.54
CA ASP A 48 13.92 -3.20 -13.04
C ASP A 48 13.87 -3.25 -11.50
N ASP A 49 14.86 -2.68 -10.81
CA ASP A 49 14.96 -2.68 -9.33
C ASP A 49 13.88 -1.85 -8.63
N MET A 50 13.16 -1.03 -9.39
CA MET A 50 12.06 -0.18 -8.94
C MET A 50 10.69 -0.76 -9.26
N ALA A 51 10.61 -1.90 -9.97
CA ALA A 51 9.35 -2.51 -10.38
C ALA A 51 8.41 -2.78 -9.19
N PHE A 52 8.94 -3.27 -8.07
CA PHE A 52 8.16 -3.47 -6.84
C PHE A 52 7.54 -2.18 -6.32
N SER A 53 8.29 -1.07 -6.37
CA SER A 53 7.87 0.23 -5.84
C SER A 53 6.88 0.97 -6.75
N LEU A 54 7.18 1.00 -8.05
CA LEU A 54 6.58 1.96 -8.99
C LEU A 54 5.66 1.33 -10.03
N THR A 55 5.54 0.00 -10.11
CA THR A 55 4.47 -0.59 -10.93
C THR A 55 3.10 -0.19 -10.39
N ALA A 56 2.08 -0.20 -11.25
CA ALA A 56 0.68 -0.02 -10.86
C ALA A 56 0.07 -1.36 -10.41
N GLY A 57 -0.90 -1.29 -9.49
CA GLY A 57 -1.62 -2.45 -8.94
C GLY A 57 -1.68 -2.44 -7.41
N PRO A 58 -2.18 -3.50 -6.75
CA PRO A 58 -2.32 -3.54 -5.29
C PRO A 58 -1.13 -4.17 -4.54
N LEU A 59 -1.02 -3.85 -3.26
CA LEU A 59 -0.07 -4.48 -2.32
C LEU A 59 -0.83 -5.28 -1.26
N VAL A 60 -0.33 -6.45 -0.91
CA VAL A 60 -0.72 -7.17 0.31
C VAL A 60 0.43 -7.17 1.30
N ILE A 61 0.14 -6.87 2.56
CA ILE A 61 1.10 -6.96 3.67
C ILE A 61 0.60 -8.01 4.65
N TYR A 62 1.48 -8.96 4.97
CA TYR A 62 1.26 -9.97 5.98
C TYR A 62 1.94 -9.53 7.26
N PHE A 63 1.19 -9.49 8.36
CA PHE A 63 1.69 -9.18 9.69
C PHE A 63 1.54 -10.40 10.61
N GLU A 64 2.24 -10.37 11.74
CA GLU A 64 2.10 -11.35 12.83
C GLU A 64 0.62 -11.47 13.29
N CYS A 65 0.25 -12.65 13.82
CA CYS A 65 -1.11 -12.99 14.26
C CYS A 65 -2.14 -13.06 13.11
N ASP A 66 -1.73 -13.54 11.95
CA ASP A 66 -2.59 -13.79 10.78
C ASP A 66 -3.34 -12.55 10.27
N ILE A 67 -2.82 -11.35 10.55
CA ILE A 67 -3.37 -10.11 10.01
C ILE A 67 -2.83 -9.93 8.60
N VAL A 68 -3.72 -9.95 7.61
CA VAL A 68 -3.36 -9.76 6.20
C VAL A 68 -4.20 -8.63 5.63
N LEU A 69 -3.54 -7.54 5.23
CA LEU A 69 -4.21 -6.36 4.70
C LEU A 69 -3.83 -6.13 3.25
N GLY A 70 -4.82 -5.83 2.43
CA GLY A 70 -4.64 -5.39 1.05
C GLY A 70 -4.79 -3.89 0.94
N PHE A 71 -4.02 -3.30 0.03
CA PHE A 71 -3.91 -1.87 -0.20
C PHE A 71 -3.92 -1.56 -1.70
N SER A 72 -4.58 -0.48 -2.07
CA SER A 72 -4.60 0.07 -3.44
C SER A 72 -4.97 1.55 -3.40
N SER A 73 -5.15 2.16 -4.58
CA SER A 73 -5.69 3.50 -4.76
C SER A 73 -7.15 3.43 -5.21
N ASP A 74 -7.96 4.39 -4.76
CA ASP A 74 -9.26 4.69 -5.35
C ASP A 74 -9.27 6.15 -5.84
N PRO A 75 -9.12 6.39 -7.17
CA PRO A 75 -9.11 7.73 -7.75
C PRO A 75 -10.42 8.51 -7.54
N SER A 76 -11.55 7.82 -7.30
CA SER A 76 -12.82 8.47 -7.00
C SER A 76 -12.81 9.13 -5.61
N LEU A 77 -12.06 8.53 -4.67
CA LEU A 77 -11.84 9.02 -3.31
C LEU A 77 -10.56 9.85 -3.18
N ASN A 78 -9.73 9.90 -4.23
CA ASN A 78 -8.40 10.52 -4.21
C ASN A 78 -7.55 9.99 -3.04
N SER A 79 -7.64 8.69 -2.75
CA SER A 79 -7.12 8.11 -1.51
C SER A 79 -6.55 6.72 -1.72
N VAL A 80 -5.60 6.37 -0.86
CA VAL A 80 -5.29 4.96 -0.59
C VAL A 80 -6.53 4.31 0.03
N ILE A 81 -6.76 3.05 -0.29
CA ILE A 81 -7.81 2.22 0.28
C ILE A 81 -7.24 0.93 0.85
N ILE A 82 -7.95 0.39 1.84
CA ILE A 82 -7.51 -0.73 2.68
C ILE A 82 -8.67 -1.72 2.81
N TRP A 83 -8.37 -3.01 2.77
CA TRP A 83 -9.33 -4.06 3.09
C TRP A 83 -8.67 -5.22 3.85
N ASP A 84 -9.51 -6.03 4.50
CA ASP A 84 -9.12 -7.27 5.15
C ASP A 84 -8.97 -8.37 4.09
N GLU A 85 -7.72 -8.65 3.70
CA GLU A 85 -7.40 -9.66 2.69
C GLU A 85 -7.48 -11.08 3.30
N ALA A 86 -7.20 -11.24 4.59
CA ALA A 86 -7.38 -12.52 5.28
C ALA A 86 -8.83 -12.99 5.18
N ALA A 87 -9.80 -12.08 5.37
CA ALA A 87 -11.21 -12.39 5.23
C ALA A 87 -11.60 -12.77 3.78
N ARG A 88 -10.99 -12.16 2.76
CA ARG A 88 -11.21 -12.53 1.34
C ARG A 88 -10.69 -13.93 1.05
N ILE A 89 -9.45 -14.21 1.44
CA ILE A 89 -8.83 -15.53 1.31
C ILE A 89 -9.67 -16.60 2.02
N ALA A 90 -10.06 -16.36 3.27
CA ALA A 90 -10.87 -17.31 4.05
C ALA A 90 -12.25 -17.58 3.43
N SER A 91 -12.81 -16.59 2.73
CA SER A 91 -14.09 -16.74 2.04
C SER A 91 -13.99 -17.50 0.71
N GLN A 92 -12.77 -17.87 0.26
CA GLN A 92 -12.50 -18.45 -1.06
C GLN A 92 -13.16 -17.67 -2.19
N SER A 93 -13.28 -16.35 -2.02
CA SER A 93 -13.86 -15.51 -3.05
C SER A 93 -12.88 -15.42 -4.20
N SER A 94 -13.39 -15.42 -5.44
CA SER A 94 -12.61 -15.10 -6.65
C SER A 94 -12.13 -13.64 -6.70
N SER A 95 -12.15 -12.96 -5.57
CA SER A 95 -11.74 -11.57 -5.38
C SER A 95 -10.52 -11.43 -4.47
N SER A 96 -9.93 -12.55 -4.01
CA SER A 96 -8.60 -12.50 -3.41
C SER A 96 -7.57 -12.28 -4.50
N LEU A 97 -6.54 -11.49 -4.20
CA LEU A 97 -5.53 -11.12 -5.19
C LEU A 97 -4.69 -12.32 -5.64
N GLU A 98 -4.49 -13.28 -4.75
CA GLU A 98 -3.76 -14.53 -5.06
C GLU A 98 -4.50 -15.41 -6.09
N SER A 99 -5.84 -15.30 -6.15
CA SER A 99 -6.66 -16.08 -7.10
C SER A 99 -6.85 -15.40 -8.46
N ASP A 100 -6.42 -14.15 -8.60
CA ASP A 100 -6.60 -13.36 -9.81
C ASP A 100 -5.54 -13.74 -10.86
N SER A 101 -5.96 -14.41 -11.93
CA SER A 101 -5.05 -14.87 -12.98
C SER A 101 -4.54 -13.75 -13.90
N GLU A 102 -5.04 -12.53 -13.77
CA GLU A 102 -4.57 -11.36 -14.52
C GLU A 102 -3.45 -10.60 -13.77
N LEU A 103 -3.17 -10.98 -12.52
CA LEU A 103 -2.17 -10.34 -11.68
C LEU A 103 -0.92 -11.21 -11.49
N PHE A 104 0.24 -10.58 -11.67
CA PHE A 104 1.55 -11.18 -11.44
C PHE A 104 2.13 -10.65 -10.13
N SER A 105 2.58 -11.57 -9.27
CA SER A 105 3.23 -11.20 -8.01
C SER A 105 4.68 -10.77 -8.22
N ILE A 106 5.08 -9.67 -7.61
CA ILE A 106 6.46 -9.21 -7.49
C ILE A 106 6.89 -9.39 -6.03
N SER A 107 8.00 -10.10 -5.81
CA SER A 107 8.58 -10.27 -4.47
C SER A 107 9.30 -8.99 -4.03
N GLU A 108 9.26 -8.75 -2.73
CA GLU A 108 10.03 -7.76 -1.98
C GLU A 108 11.55 -8.02 -1.96
N THR A 109 12.00 -9.07 -2.64
CA THR A 109 13.41 -9.46 -2.74
C THR A 109 13.80 -9.79 -4.19
N GLY A 110 15.10 -9.77 -4.46
CA GLY A 110 15.66 -10.11 -5.77
C GLY A 110 15.95 -8.87 -6.60
N ARG A 111 16.01 -9.03 -7.93
CA ARG A 111 16.43 -7.95 -8.84
C ARG A 111 15.37 -6.88 -9.09
N PHE A 112 14.12 -7.11 -8.68
CA PHE A 112 12.98 -6.26 -9.00
C PHE A 112 12.51 -5.39 -7.84
N ALA A 113 13.25 -5.44 -6.73
CA ALA A 113 13.00 -4.68 -5.52
C ALA A 113 14.34 -4.19 -4.97
N THR A 114 14.35 -2.99 -4.40
CA THR A 114 15.49 -2.47 -3.66
C THR A 114 15.73 -3.30 -2.39
N ALA A 115 16.97 -3.29 -1.88
CA ALA A 115 17.31 -3.99 -0.64
C ALA A 115 16.49 -3.50 0.57
N PHE A 116 16.00 -2.26 0.51
CA PHE A 116 15.15 -1.64 1.52
C PHE A 116 13.94 -2.51 1.89
N TRP A 117 13.22 -3.04 0.90
CA TRP A 117 11.98 -3.80 1.15
C TRP A 117 12.23 -5.11 1.90
N LYS A 118 13.28 -5.83 1.51
CA LYS A 118 13.73 -7.03 2.22
C LYS A 118 14.10 -6.71 3.67
N ASP A 119 14.76 -5.59 3.90
CA ASP A 119 15.24 -5.19 5.21
C ASP A 119 14.11 -4.77 6.17
N LEU A 120 12.87 -4.62 5.70
CA LEU A 120 11.69 -4.39 6.54
C LEU A 120 11.08 -5.70 7.05
N ILE A 121 11.39 -6.84 6.44
CA ILE A 121 10.87 -8.14 6.85
C ILE A 121 11.46 -8.51 8.21
N GLY A 122 10.58 -8.80 9.16
CA GLY A 122 10.95 -9.07 10.54
C GLY A 122 11.01 -7.84 11.43
N ASP A 123 10.92 -6.62 10.89
CA ASP A 123 10.79 -5.41 11.70
C ASP A 123 9.35 -5.25 12.20
N ARG A 124 9.18 -4.54 13.32
CA ARG A 124 7.86 -4.26 13.93
C ARG A 124 7.39 -2.87 13.55
N VAL A 125 6.10 -2.72 13.26
CA VAL A 125 5.48 -1.41 13.05
C VAL A 125 5.50 -0.64 14.37
N SER A 126 6.11 0.54 14.39
CA SER A 126 6.14 1.44 15.54
C SER A 126 5.11 2.56 15.46
N GLY A 127 4.64 2.88 14.25
CA GLY A 127 3.68 3.96 14.05
C GLY A 127 3.07 3.92 12.65
N ILE A 128 1.89 4.54 12.53
CA ILE A 128 1.21 4.73 11.25
C ILE A 128 0.73 6.18 11.18
N THR A 129 0.98 6.85 10.06
CA THR A 129 0.56 8.23 9.82
C THR A 129 -0.21 8.31 8.51
N ILE A 130 -1.40 8.88 8.56
CA ILE A 130 -2.19 9.21 7.37
C ILE A 130 -1.66 10.53 6.80
N LEU A 131 -1.42 10.57 5.49
CA LEU A 131 -0.91 11.73 4.76
C LEU A 131 -2.02 12.30 3.87
N LYS A 132 -2.28 13.61 3.99
CA LYS A 132 -3.18 14.37 3.11
C LYS A 132 -2.40 15.49 2.44
N ARG A 133 -2.79 15.90 1.22
CA ARG A 133 -2.19 17.09 0.60
C ARG A 133 -2.67 18.35 1.33
N ALA A 134 -1.75 19.21 1.76
CA ALA A 134 -2.08 20.47 2.43
C ALA A 134 -2.77 21.47 1.48
N GLN A 135 -2.44 21.42 0.19
CA GLN A 135 -3.08 22.23 -0.83
C GLN A 135 -3.83 21.33 -1.82
N MET A 136 -5.12 21.61 -1.95
CA MET A 136 -6.04 20.84 -2.80
C MET A 136 -7.00 21.80 -3.50
N ASN A 137 -7.38 21.46 -4.72
CA ASN A 137 -8.48 22.15 -5.40
C ASN A 137 -9.82 21.83 -4.70
N ALA A 138 -10.85 22.63 -4.99
CA ALA A 138 -12.16 22.50 -4.34
C ALA A 138 -12.80 21.11 -4.51
N LYS A 139 -12.54 20.41 -5.62
CA LYS A 139 -13.06 19.07 -5.89
C LYS A 139 -12.39 18.02 -5.00
N ALA A 140 -11.07 18.10 -4.82
CA ALA A 140 -10.32 17.18 -3.95
C ALA A 140 -10.63 17.40 -2.47
N GLN A 141 -10.91 18.65 -2.05
CA GLN A 141 -11.33 18.94 -0.66
C GLN A 141 -12.67 18.31 -0.28
N GLN A 142 -13.51 17.96 -1.26
CA GLN A 142 -14.79 17.26 -1.03
C GLN A 142 -14.63 15.74 -0.93
N ARG A 143 -13.41 15.21 -1.10
CA ARG A 143 -13.07 13.79 -1.04
C ARG A 143 -12.23 13.52 0.22
N PRO A 144 -12.15 12.26 0.69
CA PRO A 144 -11.30 11.92 1.83
C PRO A 144 -9.85 12.39 1.67
N SER A 145 -9.30 12.25 0.45
CA SER A 145 -7.99 12.76 0.05
C SER A 145 -6.81 12.30 0.92
N GLU A 146 -6.88 11.04 1.36
CA GLU A 146 -5.88 10.34 2.14
C GLU A 146 -4.87 9.68 1.21
N VAL A 147 -4.05 10.53 0.58
CA VAL A 147 -3.16 10.20 -0.53
C VAL A 147 -1.94 9.37 -0.11
N GLY A 148 -1.71 9.20 1.17
CA GLY A 148 -0.64 8.33 1.65
C GLY A 148 -0.90 7.72 3.02
N LEU A 149 -0.27 6.58 3.23
CA LEU A 149 -0.21 5.90 4.51
C LEU A 149 1.25 5.56 4.81
N ARG A 150 1.87 6.31 5.73
CA ARG A 150 3.23 6.05 6.18
C ARG A 150 3.22 5.01 7.29
N PHE A 151 4.06 4.00 7.15
CA PHE A 151 4.40 3.05 8.20
C PHE A 151 5.79 3.38 8.70
N ASP A 152 5.90 3.65 9.99
CA ASP A 152 7.16 3.74 10.70
C ASP A 152 7.44 2.38 11.33
N VAL A 153 8.65 1.84 11.14
CA VAL A 153 9.08 0.57 11.75
C VAL A 153 10.21 0.78 12.74
N CYS A 154 10.33 -0.15 13.70
CA CYS A 154 11.42 -0.17 14.64
C CYS A 154 12.77 -0.16 13.91
N GLY A 155 13.70 0.69 14.34
CA GLY A 155 14.96 0.93 13.64
C GLY A 155 15.00 2.21 12.81
N GLY A 156 13.92 3.00 12.82
CA GLY A 156 13.89 4.35 12.24
C GLY A 156 13.70 4.38 10.72
N LYS A 157 13.36 3.25 10.10
CA LYS A 157 12.95 3.18 8.70
C LYS A 157 11.46 3.47 8.60
N SER A 158 11.06 4.02 7.46
CA SER A 158 9.66 4.23 7.14
C SER A 158 9.42 4.01 5.65
N PHE A 159 8.23 3.56 5.30
CA PHE A 159 7.77 3.44 3.91
C PHE A 159 6.37 4.03 3.78
N ILE A 160 5.97 4.36 2.55
CA ILE A 160 4.71 5.04 2.27
C ILE A 160 3.94 4.27 1.20
N LEU A 161 2.70 3.89 1.53
CA LEU A 161 1.73 3.49 0.52
C LEU A 161 1.12 4.75 -0.07
N SER A 162 1.07 4.86 -1.39
CA SER A 162 0.85 6.15 -2.04
C SER A 162 -0.20 6.08 -3.16
N HIS A 163 -1.04 7.11 -3.17
CA HIS A 163 -1.81 7.57 -4.32
C HIS A 163 -1.11 8.82 -4.90
N GLY A 164 -0.23 8.61 -5.89
CA GLY A 164 0.37 9.71 -6.65
C GLY A 164 1.36 10.63 -5.91
N LEU A 165 2.02 10.21 -4.83
CA LEU A 165 2.98 11.08 -4.11
C LEU A 165 4.36 11.15 -4.78
N HIS A 166 4.67 10.24 -5.71
CA HIS A 166 5.94 10.24 -6.43
C HIS A 166 5.87 11.03 -7.75
N ASP A 167 4.69 11.14 -8.38
CA ASP A 167 4.56 11.73 -9.72
C ASP A 167 3.27 12.55 -9.95
N ASP A 168 2.34 12.60 -8.99
CA ASP A 168 0.99 13.18 -9.11
C ASP A 168 0.00 12.40 -10.01
N SER A 169 0.28 11.13 -10.31
CA SER A 169 -0.65 10.21 -10.97
C SER A 169 -1.75 9.72 -10.03
N ASP A 170 -2.73 8.99 -10.57
CA ASP A 170 -3.75 8.29 -9.79
C ASP A 170 -3.31 6.87 -9.38
N ASP A 171 -2.09 6.45 -9.77
CA ASP A 171 -1.61 5.10 -9.58
C ASP A 171 -1.25 4.82 -8.12
N PHE A 172 -1.48 3.57 -7.71
CA PHE A 172 -1.00 3.07 -6.44
C PHE A 172 0.47 2.66 -6.53
N THR A 173 1.29 3.24 -5.65
CA THR A 173 2.72 2.94 -5.55
C THR A 173 3.13 2.71 -4.10
N VAL A 174 4.26 2.04 -3.91
CA VAL A 174 4.83 1.73 -2.59
C VAL A 174 6.24 2.31 -2.54
N LEU A 175 6.45 3.27 -1.65
CA LEU A 175 7.56 4.20 -1.75
C LEU A 175 8.48 4.11 -0.54
N GLU A 176 9.77 4.12 -0.81
CA GLU A 176 10.75 4.64 0.13
C GLU A 176 10.51 6.12 0.34
N VAL A 177 10.77 6.66 1.55
CA VAL A 177 10.53 8.08 1.84
C VAL A 177 11.31 9.00 0.89
N SER A 178 12.48 8.59 0.43
CA SER A 178 13.32 9.32 -0.55
C SER A 178 12.67 9.46 -1.92
N GLN A 179 11.69 8.63 -2.27
CA GLN A 179 11.01 8.62 -3.57
C GLN A 179 9.79 9.55 -3.60
N VAL A 180 9.40 10.13 -2.47
CA VAL A 180 8.26 11.05 -2.37
C VAL A 180 8.68 12.44 -2.88
N LYS A 181 7.86 13.04 -3.76
CA LYS A 181 8.06 14.44 -4.17
C LYS A 181 7.93 15.38 -2.99
N ALA A 182 8.67 16.48 -3.02
CA ALA A 182 8.51 17.57 -2.07
C ALA A 182 7.16 18.28 -2.29
N VAL A 183 6.13 17.80 -1.61
CA VAL A 183 4.77 18.37 -1.60
C VAL A 183 4.37 18.70 -0.16
N GLY A 184 3.54 19.73 0.01
CA GLY A 184 3.00 20.06 1.33
C GLY A 184 2.02 18.99 1.78
N LEU A 185 2.32 18.29 2.88
CA LEU A 185 1.48 17.25 3.46
C LEU A 185 1.02 17.64 4.88
N GLU A 186 -0.24 17.34 5.17
CA GLU A 186 -0.76 17.28 6.52
C GLU A 186 -0.66 15.85 7.04
N GLU A 187 -0.19 15.70 8.27
CA GLU A 187 0.04 14.41 8.91
C GLU A 187 -0.97 14.17 10.04
N MET A 188 -1.60 13.00 10.02
CA MET A 188 -2.47 12.52 11.10
C MET A 188 -1.93 11.20 11.64
N SER A 189 -1.20 11.27 12.74
CA SER A 189 -0.65 10.08 13.41
C SER A 189 -1.75 9.28 14.10
N LEU A 190 -1.71 7.97 13.88
CA LEU A 190 -2.58 7.00 14.55
C LEU A 190 -1.85 6.50 15.80
N SER A 191 -2.06 7.20 16.92
CA SER A 191 -1.70 6.73 18.26
C SER A 191 -2.73 5.77 18.81
#